data_AF-A0A939WKB1-F1
#
_entry.id   AF-A0A939WKB1-F1
#
_cell.length_a   1.000
_cell.length_b   1.000
_cell.length_c   1.000
_cell.angle_alpha   90.00
_cell.angle_beta   90.00
_cell.angle_gamma   90.00
#
_symmetry.space_group_name_H-M   'P 1'
#
loop_
_entity.id
_entity.type
_entity.pdbx_description
1 polymer ?
#
loop_
_entity_poly.entity_id
_entity_poly.type
_entity_poly.pdbx_seq_one_letter_code
_entity_poly.pdbx_strand_id
1 'polypeptide(L)'
;MKRIIAMSLVSVAAWCATAAQFEDRWFYVSRSLAKQEHVREIACIVKTAKAADLNGMLFACGVERWNTWPADRRARLNEVKRICDAAGIEIIPIVWSVGYGGHDPAYAAALPCTGVKFTVKGGKAVFAGGGIGEFANPGFDEPTVKPNRAPGWEWTDKPGEVSFIDTDVKASGTASLRMEKYGDNDHGHGRACHLLKVGAAGRYKVSCKIKTEGVDPTSELMMQVYAKDGRRLSAQRPNLPATQDWTTVECMFDSAGEGEFRVYTGIWGGKAGRFWLDDFKAEDMGCAPPLLREGLPFTVRDAKTGEELRAGVDYELPPQGVWNKKKWDSFRLLRGRVTREGTELVVDYWTAAVVAGSQRPCCMSAPALYDYYRTSAAAVKSALNPRKWFLSMDEIRAGGTCPLCLSRGQDMAHQLGECVTRQREIIKSVCPDAQIYMWSDMVDPAHNAHDNYYSCRGTFEGAWKLIPKDIVISCWYDKKHDVSMPFFANLGFRTQAAAYYDADDLETSRAWLETCKRTPGCTGIMYTTWRSNYKLLAPFGELVRKGAE
;
A
#
# COMPACT_ATOMS: atom_id res chain seq x y z
N MET A 1 16.94 48.85 68.80
CA MET A 1 17.92 47.76 69.05
C MET A 1 17.13 46.56 69.55
N LYS A 2 17.12 45.35 69.00
CA LYS A 2 18.02 44.61 68.11
C LYS A 2 17.19 43.84 67.07
N ARG A 3 17.70 43.77 65.84
CA ARG A 3 17.23 42.88 64.77
C ARG A 3 17.52 41.43 65.16
N ILE A 4 16.55 40.53 65.02
CA ILE A 4 16.79 39.08 64.96
C ILE A 4 16.52 38.65 63.52
N ILE A 5 17.57 38.13 62.90
CA ILE A 5 17.64 37.67 61.51
C ILE A 5 17.02 36.28 61.43
N ALA A 6 16.17 36.09 60.42
CA ALA A 6 15.56 34.82 60.05
C ALA A 6 16.59 33.80 59.57
N MET A 7 16.39 32.53 59.91
CA MET A 7 17.06 31.41 59.25
C MET A 7 15.96 30.49 58.69
N SER A 8 15.58 30.74 57.44
CA SER A 8 14.72 29.86 56.67
C SER A 8 15.57 28.70 56.15
N LEU A 9 15.32 27.49 56.66
CA LEU A 9 15.86 26.26 56.08
C LEU A 9 15.20 26.04 54.72
N VAL A 10 15.94 26.31 53.65
CA VAL A 10 15.59 25.87 52.30
C VAL A 10 15.99 24.40 52.18
N SER A 11 15.00 23.51 52.27
CA SER A 11 15.15 22.12 51.88
C SER A 11 15.29 22.04 50.36
N VAL A 12 16.53 21.89 49.89
CA VAL A 12 16.83 21.55 48.49
C VAL A 12 16.42 20.08 48.29
N ALA A 13 15.21 19.85 47.80
CA ALA A 13 14.82 18.55 47.29
C ALA A 13 15.60 18.31 46.00
N ALA A 14 16.60 17.44 46.06
CA ALA A 14 17.29 16.95 44.88
C ALA A 14 16.28 16.20 44.01
N TRP A 15 15.81 16.84 42.94
CA TRP A 15 15.18 16.14 41.83
C TRP A 15 16.27 15.31 41.14
N CYS A 16 16.40 14.04 41.53
CA CYS A 16 16.95 13.05 40.62
C CYS A 16 16.00 12.98 39.42
N ALA A 17 16.35 13.70 38.35
CA ALA A 17 15.77 13.45 37.04
C ALA A 17 16.22 12.03 36.64
N THR A 18 15.43 11.03 36.99
CA THR A 18 15.45 9.77 36.25
C THR A 18 15.18 10.14 34.81
N ALA A 19 16.12 9.84 33.90
CA ALA A 19 15.88 9.98 32.47
C ALA A 19 14.51 9.37 32.15
N ALA A 20 13.63 10.15 31.54
CA ALA A 20 12.26 9.73 31.32
C ALA A 20 12.27 8.54 30.36
N GLN A 21 12.04 7.35 30.90
CA GLN A 21 11.95 6.14 30.10
C GLN A 21 10.82 6.29 29.07
N PHE A 22 11.05 5.90 27.81
CA PHE A 22 10.02 5.94 26.77
C PHE A 22 8.76 5.19 27.22
N GLU A 23 7.59 5.84 27.13
CA GLU A 23 6.29 5.24 27.49
C GLU A 23 6.00 4.00 26.62
N ASP A 24 6.27 4.11 25.33
CA ASP A 24 5.95 3.11 24.32
C ASP A 24 7.19 2.37 23.83
N ARG A 25 7.42 1.16 24.34
CA ARG A 25 8.51 0.27 23.93
C ARG A 25 7.90 -0.94 23.26
N TRP A 26 7.58 -0.79 21.98
CA TRP A 26 6.68 -1.71 21.30
C TRP A 26 7.40 -2.68 20.38
N PHE A 27 6.67 -3.72 19.97
CA PHE A 27 7.05 -4.61 18.89
C PHE A 27 5.83 -4.96 18.04
N TYR A 28 6.06 -5.22 16.76
CA TYR A 28 5.01 -5.56 15.80
C TYR A 28 4.88 -7.07 15.60
N VAL A 29 3.63 -7.55 15.57
CA VAL A 29 3.32 -8.94 15.22
C VAL A 29 2.19 -8.98 14.20
N SER A 30 2.40 -9.76 13.12
CA SER A 30 1.38 -10.05 12.12
C SER A 30 1.09 -11.54 12.07
N ARG A 31 -0.05 -11.96 12.63
CA ARG A 31 -0.51 -13.36 12.62
C ARG A 31 -2.03 -13.40 12.60
N SER A 32 -2.59 -14.11 11.62
CA SER A 32 -4.05 -14.20 11.46
C SER A 32 -4.76 -14.99 12.56
N LEU A 33 -4.04 -15.73 13.40
CA LEU A 33 -4.59 -16.70 14.36
C LEU A 33 -5.44 -17.82 13.72
N ALA A 34 -5.28 -18.07 12.42
CA ALA A 34 -5.95 -19.18 11.74
C ALA A 34 -5.48 -20.56 12.21
N LYS A 35 -4.31 -20.66 12.86
CA LYS A 35 -3.68 -21.91 13.31
C LYS A 35 -3.18 -21.78 14.75
N GLN A 36 -3.11 -22.89 15.49
CA GLN A 36 -2.57 -22.92 16.85
C GLN A 36 -1.09 -22.57 16.91
N GLU A 37 -0.33 -22.88 15.86
CA GLU A 37 1.08 -22.52 15.71
C GLU A 37 1.33 -21.03 15.91
N HIS A 38 0.44 -20.16 15.40
CA HIS A 38 0.55 -18.72 15.59
C HIS A 38 0.55 -18.33 17.07
N VAL A 39 -0.23 -19.03 17.91
CA VAL A 39 -0.27 -18.75 19.36
C VAL A 39 1.07 -19.13 20.01
N ARG A 40 1.67 -20.26 19.60
CA ARG A 40 2.98 -20.70 20.11
C ARG A 40 4.08 -19.72 19.71
N GLU A 41 4.08 -19.27 18.45
CA GLU A 41 5.01 -18.25 17.96
C GLU A 41 4.87 -16.95 18.74
N ILE A 42 3.64 -16.46 18.93
CA ILE A 42 3.36 -15.26 19.73
C ILE A 42 3.84 -15.44 21.16
N ALA A 43 3.63 -16.60 21.78
CA ALA A 43 4.12 -16.87 23.13
C ALA A 43 5.65 -16.75 23.23
N CYS A 44 6.38 -17.28 22.24
CA CYS A 44 7.84 -17.14 22.17
C CYS A 44 8.25 -15.67 22.00
N ILE A 45 7.58 -14.92 21.12
CA ILE A 45 7.86 -13.49 20.88
C ILE A 45 7.60 -12.67 22.14
N VAL A 46 6.44 -12.87 22.80
CA VAL A 46 6.04 -12.17 24.03
C VAL A 46 7.04 -12.47 25.16
N LYS A 47 7.50 -13.71 25.29
CA LYS A 47 8.54 -14.07 26.28
C LYS A 47 9.83 -13.29 26.03
N THR A 48 10.30 -13.23 24.78
CA THR A 48 11.50 -12.46 24.40
C THR A 48 11.31 -10.96 24.65
N ALA A 49 10.17 -10.41 24.24
CA ALA A 49 9.84 -9.00 24.41
C ALA A 49 9.80 -8.60 25.89
N LYS A 50 9.18 -9.43 26.74
CA LYS A 50 9.15 -9.22 28.20
C LYS A 50 10.55 -9.24 28.81
N ALA A 51 11.39 -10.21 28.41
CA ALA A 51 12.76 -10.27 28.88
C ALA A 51 13.59 -9.03 28.48
N ALA A 52 13.21 -8.38 27.39
CA ALA A 52 13.87 -7.18 26.85
C ALA A 52 13.19 -5.86 27.25
N ASP A 53 12.33 -5.88 28.28
CA ASP A 53 11.58 -4.72 28.81
C ASP A 53 10.72 -3.95 27.78
N LEU A 54 10.22 -4.66 26.76
CA LEU A 54 9.18 -4.14 25.88
C LEU A 54 7.81 -4.32 26.53
N ASN A 55 6.86 -3.44 26.22
CA ASN A 55 5.58 -3.33 26.95
C ASN A 55 4.32 -3.34 26.07
N GLY A 56 4.46 -3.26 24.75
CA GLY A 56 3.30 -3.21 23.83
C GLY A 56 3.50 -4.06 22.58
N MET A 57 2.46 -4.81 22.20
CA MET A 57 2.41 -5.56 20.95
C MET A 57 1.41 -4.89 19.99
N LEU A 58 1.91 -4.23 18.95
CA LEU A 58 1.08 -3.81 17.82
C LEU A 58 0.69 -5.05 17.02
N PHE A 59 -0.60 -5.40 17.02
CA PHE A 59 -1.04 -6.72 16.58
C PHE A 59 -1.95 -6.68 15.35
N ALA A 60 -1.37 -7.03 14.20
CA ALA A 60 -2.07 -7.21 12.94
C ALA A 60 -2.63 -8.65 12.85
N CYS A 61 -3.84 -8.85 13.37
CA CYS A 61 -4.52 -10.15 13.31
C CYS A 61 -5.89 -10.13 12.63
N GLY A 62 -6.35 -8.96 12.18
CA GLY A 62 -7.66 -8.80 11.55
C GLY A 62 -8.83 -8.75 12.54
N VAL A 63 -8.59 -8.33 13.80
CA VAL A 63 -9.57 -8.34 14.89
C VAL A 63 -10.77 -7.42 14.62
N GLU A 64 -10.63 -6.48 13.68
CA GLU A 64 -11.72 -5.64 13.19
C GLU A 64 -12.91 -6.47 12.62
N ARG A 65 -12.70 -7.75 12.32
CA ARG A 65 -13.70 -8.74 11.87
C ARG A 65 -14.09 -9.77 12.93
N TRP A 66 -13.82 -9.52 14.21
CA TRP A 66 -14.06 -10.45 15.33
C TRP A 66 -15.41 -11.19 15.28
N ASN A 67 -16.50 -10.47 14.99
CA ASN A 67 -17.85 -11.03 14.98
C ASN A 67 -18.07 -12.11 13.91
N THR A 68 -17.23 -12.16 12.86
CA THR A 68 -17.33 -13.15 11.79
C THR A 68 -16.32 -14.29 11.92
N TRP A 69 -15.46 -14.26 12.94
CA TRP A 69 -14.48 -15.31 13.16
C TRP A 69 -15.13 -16.63 13.62
N PRO A 70 -14.57 -17.79 13.27
CA PRO A 70 -15.00 -19.05 13.85
C PRO A 70 -14.58 -19.15 15.33
N ALA A 71 -15.27 -20.01 16.09
CA ALA A 71 -15.10 -20.10 17.55
C ALA A 71 -13.68 -20.50 17.99
N ASP A 72 -13.01 -21.35 17.22
CA ASP A 72 -11.63 -21.79 17.47
C ASP A 72 -10.64 -20.64 17.30
N ARG A 73 -10.80 -19.78 16.28
CA ARG A 73 -9.98 -18.58 16.09
C ARG A 73 -10.19 -17.58 17.24
N ARG A 74 -11.44 -17.43 17.71
CA ARG A 74 -11.73 -16.62 18.90
C ARG A 74 -11.07 -17.16 20.17
N ALA A 75 -11.07 -18.48 20.36
CA ALA A 75 -10.39 -19.13 21.48
C ALA A 75 -8.88 -18.87 21.48
N ARG A 76 -8.25 -18.89 20.30
CA ARG A 76 -6.82 -18.56 20.13
C ARG A 76 -6.51 -17.10 20.51
N LEU A 77 -7.38 -16.14 20.17
CA LEU A 77 -7.20 -14.76 20.61
C LEU A 77 -7.27 -14.64 22.15
N ASN A 78 -8.22 -15.34 22.77
CA ASN A 78 -8.32 -15.37 24.24
C ASN A 78 -7.09 -16.00 24.90
N GLU A 79 -6.46 -16.98 24.27
CA GLU A 79 -5.18 -17.55 24.72
C GLU A 79 -4.04 -16.53 24.60
N VAL A 80 -3.92 -15.84 23.45
CA VAL A 80 -2.94 -14.76 23.27
C VAL A 80 -3.13 -13.66 24.31
N LYS A 81 -4.38 -13.26 24.59
CA LYS A 81 -4.68 -12.28 25.64
C LYS A 81 -4.14 -12.71 27.00
N ARG A 82 -4.41 -13.95 27.43
CA ARG A 82 -3.88 -14.48 28.71
C ARG A 82 -2.36 -14.48 28.75
N ILE A 83 -1.69 -14.81 27.64
CA ILE A 83 -0.23 -14.79 27.53
C ILE A 83 0.31 -13.37 27.71
N CYS A 84 -0.28 -12.40 26.99
CA CYS A 84 0.11 -11.00 27.07
C CYS A 84 -0.17 -10.40 28.45
N ASP A 85 -1.34 -10.66 29.05
CA ASP A 85 -1.70 -10.20 30.39
C ASP A 85 -0.71 -10.73 31.44
N ALA A 86 -0.35 -12.02 31.38
CA ALA A 86 0.62 -12.63 32.29
C ALA A 86 2.04 -12.04 32.13
N ALA A 87 2.39 -11.59 30.93
CA ALA A 87 3.66 -10.93 30.65
C ALA A 87 3.63 -9.41 30.95
N GLY A 88 2.46 -8.82 31.16
CA GLY A 88 2.30 -7.36 31.25
C GLY A 88 2.57 -6.67 29.90
N ILE A 89 2.24 -7.32 28.78
CA ILE A 89 2.30 -6.74 27.44
C ILE A 89 0.91 -6.27 27.05
N GLU A 90 0.75 -4.99 26.73
CA GLU A 90 -0.50 -4.47 26.18
C GLU A 90 -0.69 -4.93 24.73
N ILE A 91 -1.88 -5.41 24.36
CA ILE A 91 -2.22 -5.69 22.95
C ILE A 91 -2.82 -4.42 22.34
N ILE A 92 -2.14 -3.86 21.34
CA ILE A 92 -2.60 -2.70 20.56
C ILE A 92 -3.12 -3.20 19.21
N PRO A 93 -4.43 -3.23 18.96
CA PRO A 93 -4.93 -3.66 17.66
C PRO A 93 -4.68 -2.60 16.59
N ILE A 94 -4.08 -3.01 15.48
CA ILE A 94 -4.06 -2.23 14.24
C ILE A 94 -5.29 -2.57 13.41
N VAL A 95 -6.08 -1.55 13.07
CA VAL A 95 -7.39 -1.71 12.44
C VAL A 95 -7.59 -0.74 11.27
N TRP A 96 -8.59 -1.06 10.45
CA TRP A 96 -9.19 -0.16 9.46
C TRP A 96 -8.25 0.41 8.41
N SER A 97 -7.51 -0.49 7.75
CA SER A 97 -6.67 -0.05 6.63
C SER A 97 -7.49 0.52 5.49
N VAL A 98 -7.31 1.80 5.19
CA VAL A 98 -7.86 2.40 3.97
C VAL A 98 -7.04 1.99 2.75
N GLY A 99 -5.72 1.80 2.88
CA GLY A 99 -4.87 1.34 1.79
C GLY A 99 -5.18 -0.11 1.35
N TYR A 100 -5.61 -0.98 2.26
CA TYR A 100 -5.73 -2.42 2.02
C TYR A 100 -7.10 -3.02 2.30
N GLY A 101 -8.01 -2.30 2.94
CA GLY A 101 -9.26 -2.85 3.49
C GLY A 101 -10.43 -3.00 2.51
N GLY A 102 -10.27 -2.66 1.22
CA GLY A 102 -11.31 -2.61 0.19
C GLY A 102 -11.79 -3.98 -0.30
N HIS A 103 -12.12 -4.88 0.63
CA HIS A 103 -12.55 -6.25 0.36
C HIS A 103 -14.06 -6.43 0.21
N ASP A 104 -14.85 -5.40 0.54
CA ASP A 104 -16.29 -5.39 0.35
C ASP A 104 -16.63 -4.46 -0.83
N PRO A 105 -17.46 -4.91 -1.79
CA PRO A 105 -17.83 -4.05 -2.89
C PRO A 105 -18.50 -2.76 -2.41
N ALA A 106 -19.19 -2.73 -1.27
CA ALA A 106 -19.90 -1.56 -0.76
C ALA A 106 -19.01 -0.36 -0.48
N TYR A 107 -17.70 -0.55 -0.28
CA TYR A 107 -16.76 0.53 0.01
C TYR A 107 -15.39 0.38 -0.65
N ALA A 108 -15.22 -0.51 -1.64
CA ALA A 108 -13.99 -0.56 -2.43
C ALA A 108 -13.77 0.77 -3.21
N ALA A 109 -12.52 1.25 -3.24
CA ALA A 109 -12.12 2.34 -4.12
C ALA A 109 -12.32 1.92 -5.58
N ALA A 110 -12.75 2.86 -6.42
CA ALA A 110 -13.21 2.54 -7.76
C ALA A 110 -12.57 3.45 -8.81
N LEU A 111 -12.08 2.88 -9.91
CA LEU A 111 -11.51 3.58 -11.05
C LEU A 111 -12.54 3.66 -12.19
N PRO A 112 -12.65 4.80 -12.89
CA PRO A 112 -13.60 4.94 -13.99
C PRO A 112 -13.19 4.08 -15.19
N CYS A 113 -14.19 3.51 -15.84
CA CYS A 113 -14.12 2.85 -17.14
C CYS A 113 -15.11 3.56 -18.05
N THR A 114 -14.62 4.51 -18.84
CA THR A 114 -15.45 5.39 -19.69
C THR A 114 -15.30 4.99 -21.15
N GLY A 115 -16.41 5.01 -21.89
CA GLY A 115 -16.38 4.81 -23.34
C GLY A 115 -16.13 3.36 -23.77
N VAL A 116 -16.43 2.39 -22.90
CA VAL A 116 -16.07 0.99 -23.14
C VAL A 116 -16.96 0.40 -24.22
N LYS A 117 -16.35 -0.15 -25.28
CA LYS A 117 -17.08 -0.65 -26.44
C LYS A 117 -17.53 -2.09 -26.27
N PHE A 118 -18.81 -2.33 -26.54
CA PHE A 118 -19.42 -3.65 -26.61
C PHE A 118 -20.17 -3.82 -27.94
N THR A 119 -20.34 -5.05 -28.39
CA THR A 119 -21.13 -5.41 -29.57
C THR A 119 -22.23 -6.39 -29.19
N VAL A 120 -23.43 -6.16 -29.70
CA VAL A 120 -24.55 -7.08 -29.52
C VAL A 120 -24.27 -8.38 -30.28
N LYS A 121 -24.17 -9.50 -29.53
CA LYS A 121 -23.96 -10.86 -30.04
C LYS A 121 -24.79 -11.88 -29.25
N GLY A 122 -25.71 -12.57 -29.92
CA GLY A 122 -26.52 -13.64 -29.33
C GLY A 122 -27.31 -13.22 -28.10
N GLY A 123 -27.90 -12.02 -28.12
CA GLY A 123 -28.65 -11.46 -26.97
C GLY A 123 -27.77 -11.03 -25.78
N LYS A 124 -26.47 -10.84 -25.99
CA LYS A 124 -25.53 -10.28 -25.02
C LYS A 124 -24.83 -9.06 -25.61
N ALA A 125 -24.45 -8.13 -24.74
CA ALA A 125 -23.41 -7.17 -25.07
C ALA A 125 -22.07 -7.84 -24.77
N VAL A 126 -21.23 -8.03 -25.79
CA VAL A 126 -19.91 -8.68 -25.68
C VAL A 126 -18.82 -7.65 -25.90
N PHE A 127 -17.82 -7.62 -25.03
CA PHE A 127 -16.70 -6.69 -25.07
C PHE A 127 -16.03 -6.74 -26.46
N ALA A 128 -15.87 -5.58 -27.08
CA ALA A 128 -15.34 -5.47 -28.44
C ALA A 128 -13.80 -5.59 -28.51
N GLY A 129 -13.13 -5.74 -27.36
CA GLY A 129 -11.68 -5.72 -27.23
C GLY A 129 -11.19 -4.33 -26.84
N GLY A 130 -10.15 -4.27 -26.00
CA GLY A 130 -9.49 -3.00 -25.66
C GLY A 130 -8.52 -2.62 -26.77
N GLY A 131 -7.91 -3.61 -27.40
CA GLY A 131 -6.77 -3.40 -28.29
C GLY A 131 -5.51 -3.20 -27.45
N ILE A 132 -4.45 -3.88 -27.83
CA ILE A 132 -3.15 -3.78 -27.18
C ILE A 132 -2.08 -3.78 -28.25
N GLY A 133 -1.12 -2.86 -28.11
CA GLY A 133 0.08 -2.86 -28.93
C GLY A 133 1.02 -3.99 -28.52
N GLU A 134 2.02 -4.23 -29.35
CA GLU A 134 3.12 -5.14 -29.06
C GLU A 134 4.33 -4.34 -28.56
N PHE A 135 5.23 -5.00 -27.83
CA PHE A 135 6.54 -4.44 -27.57
C PHE A 135 7.35 -4.48 -28.86
N ALA A 136 7.95 -3.35 -29.24
CA ALA A 136 8.92 -3.33 -30.32
C ALA A 136 10.20 -4.01 -29.83
N ASN A 137 10.78 -4.88 -30.69
CA ASN A 137 11.99 -5.63 -30.39
C ASN A 137 11.97 -6.29 -28.99
N PRO A 138 11.00 -7.19 -28.71
CA PRO A 138 10.72 -7.68 -27.36
C PRO A 138 11.82 -8.57 -26.77
N GLY A 139 12.67 -9.17 -27.63
CA GLY A 139 13.83 -9.98 -27.24
C GLY A 139 15.17 -9.29 -27.50
N PHE A 140 15.18 -8.03 -27.91
CA PHE A 140 16.39 -7.28 -28.24
C PHE A 140 17.21 -7.84 -29.42
N ASP A 141 16.61 -8.68 -30.25
CA ASP A 141 17.22 -9.35 -31.41
C ASP A 141 17.53 -8.42 -32.58
N GLU A 142 16.86 -7.27 -32.67
CA GLU A 142 17.10 -6.35 -33.79
C GLU A 142 18.49 -5.70 -33.69
N PRO A 143 19.23 -5.65 -34.81
CA PRO A 143 20.57 -5.09 -34.82
C PRO A 143 20.56 -3.61 -34.43
N THR A 144 21.45 -3.24 -33.52
CA THR A 144 21.52 -1.87 -33.02
C THR A 144 22.16 -0.92 -34.06
N VAL A 145 21.52 0.22 -34.34
CA VAL A 145 22.12 1.28 -35.19
C VAL A 145 23.23 2.03 -34.45
N LYS A 146 23.12 2.16 -33.13
CA LYS A 146 24.15 2.69 -32.23
C LYS A 146 24.49 1.62 -31.20
N PRO A 147 25.77 1.41 -30.83
CA PRO A 147 26.15 0.36 -29.89
C PRO A 147 25.29 0.36 -28.62
N ASN A 148 24.80 -0.82 -28.24
CA ASN A 148 23.99 -1.06 -27.04
C ASN A 148 22.64 -0.34 -26.96
N ARG A 149 22.18 0.34 -28.02
CA ARG A 149 20.84 0.96 -28.06
C ARG A 149 19.84 0.05 -28.75
N ALA A 150 18.89 -0.48 -27.97
CA ALA A 150 17.79 -1.29 -28.47
C ALA A 150 16.85 -0.47 -29.36
N PRO A 151 16.69 -0.81 -30.66
CA PRO A 151 15.67 -0.21 -31.51
C PRO A 151 14.26 -0.39 -30.93
N GLY A 152 13.38 0.61 -31.09
CA GLY A 152 12.00 0.55 -30.63
C GLY A 152 11.77 0.86 -29.14
N TRP A 153 12.83 0.87 -28.33
CA TRP A 153 12.75 1.25 -26.91
C TRP A 153 12.94 2.75 -26.72
N GLU A 154 12.16 3.36 -25.83
CA GLU A 154 12.24 4.81 -25.55
C GLU A 154 13.63 5.17 -25.03
N TRP A 155 14.12 4.39 -24.05
CA TRP A 155 15.49 4.49 -23.56
C TRP A 155 15.86 3.30 -22.66
N THR A 156 17.17 3.10 -22.49
CA THR A 156 17.79 2.26 -21.44
C THR A 156 18.83 3.10 -20.69
N ASP A 157 19.03 2.85 -19.39
CA ASP A 157 20.02 3.63 -18.61
C ASP A 157 21.42 3.40 -19.18
N LYS A 158 22.10 4.50 -19.53
CA LYS A 158 23.50 4.57 -20.02
C LYS A 158 23.95 3.39 -20.92
N PRO A 159 23.49 3.33 -22.19
CA PRO A 159 23.89 2.28 -23.13
C PRO A 159 25.42 2.17 -23.28
N GLY A 160 25.96 0.97 -23.08
CA GLY A 160 27.40 0.67 -23.12
C GLY A 160 28.15 0.91 -21.79
N GLU A 161 27.49 1.46 -20.78
CA GLU A 161 28.05 1.63 -19.43
C GLU A 161 27.28 0.83 -18.39
N VAL A 162 25.94 0.88 -18.46
CA VAL A 162 25.02 0.18 -17.56
C VAL A 162 24.17 -0.84 -18.30
N SER A 163 23.69 -0.50 -19.50
CA SER A 163 22.88 -1.40 -20.32
C SER A 163 23.65 -1.90 -21.55
N PHE A 164 23.54 -3.20 -21.84
CA PHE A 164 24.30 -3.88 -22.88
C PHE A 164 23.40 -4.85 -23.64
N ILE A 165 23.52 -4.88 -24.97
CA ILE A 165 22.94 -5.97 -25.76
C ILE A 165 23.87 -7.17 -25.63
N ASP A 166 23.37 -8.26 -25.06
CA ASP A 166 24.13 -9.47 -24.78
C ASP A 166 23.68 -10.60 -25.72
N THR A 167 24.61 -11.11 -26.52
CA THR A 167 24.35 -12.21 -27.48
C THR A 167 24.72 -13.59 -26.93
N ASP A 168 25.36 -13.66 -25.76
CA ASP A 168 25.79 -14.91 -25.15
C ASP A 168 24.71 -15.45 -24.21
N VAL A 169 24.23 -14.60 -23.31
CA VAL A 169 23.18 -14.93 -22.34
C VAL A 169 21.84 -14.39 -22.81
N LYS A 170 20.94 -15.29 -23.20
CA LYS A 170 19.61 -14.96 -23.73
C LYS A 170 18.61 -16.05 -23.37
N ALA A 171 17.34 -15.67 -23.22
CA ALA A 171 16.25 -16.58 -22.89
C ALA A 171 15.63 -17.18 -24.14
N SER A 172 15.60 -16.42 -25.22
CA SER A 172 15.25 -16.88 -26.57
C SER A 172 16.02 -16.06 -27.61
N GLY A 173 15.71 -16.23 -28.90
CA GLY A 173 16.30 -15.41 -29.96
C GLY A 173 17.83 -15.46 -30.07
N THR A 174 18.40 -14.30 -30.38
CA THR A 174 19.80 -14.00 -30.64
C THR A 174 20.43 -13.06 -29.63
N ALA A 175 19.64 -12.32 -28.85
CA ALA A 175 20.15 -11.39 -27.84
C ALA A 175 19.25 -11.29 -26.60
N SER A 176 19.69 -10.52 -25.62
CA SER A 176 18.89 -9.99 -24.51
C SER A 176 19.46 -8.66 -24.02
N LEU A 177 18.75 -7.97 -23.11
CA LEU A 177 19.25 -6.75 -22.48
C LEU A 177 19.86 -7.05 -21.11
N ARG A 178 21.19 -6.96 -21.03
CA ARG A 178 21.94 -7.09 -19.78
C ARG A 178 22.12 -5.74 -19.09
N MET A 179 21.93 -5.72 -17.79
CA MET A 179 22.18 -4.58 -16.91
C MET A 179 23.29 -4.94 -15.92
N GLU A 180 24.31 -4.09 -15.82
CA GLU A 180 25.40 -4.22 -14.84
C GLU A 180 25.95 -2.85 -14.45
N LYS A 181 26.86 -2.78 -13.49
CA LYS A 181 27.56 -1.53 -13.08
C LYS A 181 26.62 -0.38 -12.69
N TYR A 182 25.35 -0.66 -12.43
CA TYR A 182 24.38 0.34 -11.98
C TYR A 182 24.77 0.92 -10.61
N GLY A 183 25.49 0.17 -9.77
CA GLY A 183 26.02 0.66 -8.50
C GLY A 183 27.07 1.77 -8.62
N ASP A 184 27.67 1.94 -9.81
CA ASP A 184 28.67 2.99 -10.06
C ASP A 184 28.04 4.35 -10.37
N ASN A 185 26.70 4.43 -10.47
CA ASN A 185 25.98 5.69 -10.66
C ASN A 185 25.30 6.16 -9.36
N ASP A 186 25.12 7.48 -9.24
CA ASP A 186 24.61 8.17 -8.03
C ASP A 186 23.28 7.64 -7.48
N HIS A 187 22.53 6.86 -8.28
CA HIS A 187 21.20 6.39 -7.92
C HIS A 187 21.04 4.87 -7.97
N GLY A 188 22.07 4.11 -8.35
CA GLY A 188 21.94 2.65 -8.50
C GLY A 188 20.97 2.22 -9.61
N HIS A 189 20.73 3.05 -10.63
CA HIS A 189 19.69 2.80 -11.62
C HIS A 189 20.20 1.95 -12.80
N GLY A 190 19.40 0.95 -13.18
CA GLY A 190 19.57 0.19 -14.43
C GLY A 190 18.21 -0.22 -14.96
N ARG A 191 17.65 0.53 -15.91
CA ARG A 191 16.25 0.42 -16.32
C ARG A 191 16.10 0.48 -17.84
N ALA A 192 15.05 -0.17 -18.33
CA ALA A 192 14.57 -0.09 -19.69
C ALA A 192 13.15 0.49 -19.69
N CYS A 193 12.87 1.40 -20.61
CA CYS A 193 11.58 2.05 -20.79
C CYS A 193 11.02 1.76 -22.18
N HIS A 194 9.80 1.25 -22.24
CA HIS A 194 9.05 1.09 -23.49
C HIS A 194 7.71 1.83 -23.41
N LEU A 195 7.29 2.42 -24.52
CA LEU A 195 5.99 3.06 -24.67
C LEU A 195 4.98 2.07 -25.24
N LEU A 196 4.05 1.60 -24.41
CA LEU A 196 3.04 0.62 -24.80
C LEU A 196 1.70 1.32 -25.06
N LYS A 197 1.16 1.16 -26.27
CA LYS A 197 -0.18 1.62 -26.64
C LYS A 197 -1.22 0.59 -26.21
N VAL A 198 -2.31 1.05 -25.62
CA VAL A 198 -3.42 0.20 -25.20
C VAL A 198 -4.76 0.90 -25.46
N GLY A 199 -5.84 0.13 -25.40
CA GLY A 199 -7.18 0.70 -25.36
C GLY A 199 -7.46 1.52 -24.12
N ALA A 200 -8.28 2.56 -24.28
CA ALA A 200 -8.66 3.46 -23.19
C ALA A 200 -9.38 2.76 -22.03
N ALA A 201 -10.00 1.59 -22.23
CA ALA A 201 -10.82 0.95 -21.19
C ALA A 201 -10.67 -0.58 -21.15
N GLY A 202 -9.48 -1.04 -20.81
CA GLY A 202 -9.17 -2.47 -20.64
C GLY A 202 -8.31 -2.77 -19.43
N ARG A 203 -8.23 -4.06 -19.11
CA ARG A 203 -7.23 -4.61 -18.19
C ARG A 203 -6.13 -5.23 -19.02
N TYR A 204 -4.89 -4.92 -18.66
CA TYR A 204 -3.72 -5.34 -19.41
C TYR A 204 -2.73 -6.05 -18.49
N LYS A 205 -1.99 -7.00 -19.07
CA LYS A 205 -0.85 -7.64 -18.42
C LYS A 205 0.37 -7.43 -19.29
N VAL A 206 1.46 -6.97 -18.68
CA VAL A 206 2.78 -6.96 -19.30
C VAL A 206 3.66 -7.97 -18.58
N SER A 207 4.54 -8.63 -19.32
CA SER A 207 5.47 -9.59 -18.75
C SER A 207 6.81 -9.58 -19.47
N CYS A 208 7.86 -9.98 -18.78
CA CYS A 208 9.16 -10.29 -19.39
C CYS A 208 9.82 -11.45 -18.64
N LYS A 209 10.84 -12.05 -19.25
CA LYS A 209 11.76 -12.93 -18.54
C LYS A 209 12.87 -12.11 -17.87
N ILE A 210 13.27 -12.55 -16.69
CA ILE A 210 14.40 -12.00 -15.94
C ILE A 210 15.32 -13.10 -15.43
N LYS A 211 16.62 -12.88 -15.57
CA LYS A 211 17.69 -13.70 -14.97
C LYS A 211 18.52 -12.79 -14.06
N THR A 212 19.00 -13.31 -12.92
CA THR A 212 19.82 -12.54 -11.97
C THR A 212 21.12 -13.26 -11.67
N GLU A 213 22.19 -12.51 -11.46
CA GLU A 213 23.50 -12.97 -10.99
C GLU A 213 24.07 -11.98 -9.97
N GLY A 214 24.12 -12.38 -8.71
CA GLY A 214 24.68 -11.58 -7.62
C GLY A 214 24.02 -10.21 -7.42
N VAL A 215 22.74 -10.07 -7.80
CA VAL A 215 22.02 -8.79 -7.69
C VAL A 215 21.83 -8.41 -6.23
N ASP A 216 22.23 -7.20 -5.86
CA ASP A 216 22.02 -6.63 -4.54
C ASP A 216 21.55 -5.16 -4.63
N PRO A 217 20.45 -4.77 -3.94
CA PRO A 217 19.42 -5.64 -3.37
C PRO A 217 18.39 -6.06 -4.43
N THR A 218 17.91 -7.32 -4.40
CA THR A 218 16.86 -7.76 -5.32
C THR A 218 15.49 -7.14 -5.06
N SER A 219 15.26 -6.61 -3.86
CA SER A 219 14.00 -5.93 -3.49
C SER A 219 13.73 -4.66 -4.31
N GLU A 220 14.75 -4.15 -5.00
CA GLU A 220 14.66 -2.97 -5.85
C GLU A 220 14.48 -3.28 -7.34
N LEU A 221 14.47 -4.56 -7.72
CA LEU A 221 14.00 -4.96 -9.05
C LEU A 221 12.50 -4.77 -9.13
N MET A 222 12.06 -4.08 -10.19
CA MET A 222 10.67 -3.70 -10.38
C MET A 222 10.25 -3.72 -11.84
N MET A 223 8.96 -3.98 -12.05
CA MET A 223 8.23 -3.61 -13.25
C MET A 223 7.18 -2.56 -12.88
N GLN A 224 7.27 -1.36 -13.45
CA GLN A 224 6.40 -0.24 -13.14
C GLN A 224 5.69 0.29 -14.38
N VAL A 225 4.42 0.67 -14.23
CA VAL A 225 3.59 1.21 -15.32
C VAL A 225 3.16 2.62 -14.94
N TYR A 226 3.46 3.58 -15.82
CA TYR A 226 3.16 4.99 -15.63
C TYR A 226 2.30 5.53 -16.77
N ALA A 227 1.31 6.35 -16.41
CA ALA A 227 0.63 7.21 -17.36
C ALA A 227 1.59 8.29 -17.89
N LYS A 228 1.23 8.92 -19.00
CA LYS A 228 2.07 9.96 -19.64
C LYS A 228 2.36 11.15 -18.74
N ASP A 229 1.39 11.51 -17.91
CA ASP A 229 1.46 12.60 -16.94
C ASP A 229 2.36 12.30 -15.73
N GLY A 230 2.95 11.09 -15.67
CA GLY A 230 3.88 10.70 -14.61
C GLY A 230 3.23 10.00 -13.43
N ARG A 231 1.91 9.81 -13.41
CA ARG A 231 1.25 9.01 -12.37
C ARG A 231 1.61 7.53 -12.51
N ARG A 232 2.01 6.92 -11.39
CA ARG A 232 2.30 5.48 -11.32
C ARG A 232 1.00 4.67 -11.14
N LEU A 233 0.61 3.86 -12.12
CA LEU A 233 -0.59 3.04 -12.00
C LEU A 233 -0.35 1.72 -11.30
N SER A 234 0.79 1.08 -11.59
CA SER A 234 1.14 -0.22 -11.00
C SER A 234 2.64 -0.34 -10.83
N ALA A 235 3.04 -1.12 -9.84
CA ALA A 235 4.43 -1.45 -9.57
C ALA A 235 4.50 -2.86 -8.98
N GLN A 236 5.11 -3.78 -9.73
CA GLN A 236 5.38 -5.13 -9.25
C GLN A 236 6.84 -5.22 -8.79
N ARG A 237 7.03 -5.65 -7.53
CA ARG A 237 8.33 -6.04 -6.97
C ARG A 237 8.39 -7.57 -6.93
N PRO A 238 8.96 -8.25 -7.95
CA PRO A 238 9.09 -9.70 -7.92
C PRO A 238 10.03 -10.14 -6.79
N ASN A 239 9.68 -11.21 -6.08
CA ASN A 239 10.57 -11.80 -5.08
C ASN A 239 11.56 -12.73 -5.80
N LEU A 240 12.73 -12.18 -6.15
CA LEU A 240 13.78 -12.90 -6.87
C LEU A 240 15.00 -13.13 -5.95
N PRO A 241 15.62 -14.32 -5.96
CA PRO A 241 16.94 -14.54 -5.40
C PRO A 241 18.00 -13.68 -6.12
N ALA A 242 19.10 -13.38 -5.42
CA ALA A 242 20.23 -12.64 -5.97
C ALA A 242 20.81 -13.31 -7.22
N THR A 243 20.76 -14.65 -7.27
CA THR A 243 21.15 -15.45 -8.43
C THR A 243 20.09 -16.49 -8.73
N GLN A 244 19.55 -16.48 -9.94
CA GLN A 244 18.63 -17.50 -10.44
C GLN A 244 18.68 -17.56 -11.97
N ASP A 245 18.14 -18.63 -12.55
CA ASP A 245 17.93 -18.69 -13.99
C ASP A 245 16.67 -17.90 -14.42
N TRP A 246 16.39 -17.88 -15.72
CA TRP A 246 15.25 -17.16 -16.29
C TRP A 246 13.92 -17.51 -15.61
N THR A 247 13.19 -16.48 -15.15
CA THR A 247 11.80 -16.58 -14.69
C THR A 247 10.95 -15.50 -15.31
N THR A 248 9.64 -15.72 -15.45
CA THR A 248 8.71 -14.69 -15.93
C THR A 248 8.24 -13.81 -14.78
N VAL A 249 8.32 -12.50 -14.98
CA VAL A 249 7.73 -11.48 -14.10
C VAL A 249 6.57 -10.85 -14.84
N GLU A 250 5.46 -10.64 -14.14
CA GLU A 250 4.23 -10.08 -14.70
C GLU A 250 3.77 -8.86 -13.89
N CYS A 251 3.22 -7.87 -14.58
CA CYS A 251 2.56 -6.72 -13.98
C CYS A 251 1.21 -6.50 -14.65
N MET A 252 0.14 -6.47 -13.86
CA MET A 252 -1.20 -6.12 -14.32
C MET A 252 -1.50 -4.66 -13.99
N PHE A 253 -2.25 -4.01 -14.88
CA PHE A 253 -2.76 -2.65 -14.68
C PHE A 253 -4.09 -2.46 -15.42
N ASP A 254 -4.91 -1.53 -14.92
CA ASP A 254 -6.12 -1.06 -15.59
C ASP A 254 -5.79 0.27 -16.28
N SER A 255 -6.29 0.49 -17.50
CA SER A 255 -5.96 1.71 -18.26
C SER A 255 -6.54 2.99 -17.66
N ALA A 256 -7.62 2.88 -16.89
CA ALA A 256 -8.30 4.01 -16.25
C ALA A 256 -8.62 5.20 -17.20
N GLY A 257 -8.86 4.93 -18.49
CA GLY A 257 -9.14 5.94 -19.51
C GLY A 257 -7.96 6.33 -20.40
N GLU A 258 -6.73 5.94 -20.05
CA GLU A 258 -5.53 6.32 -20.81
C GLU A 258 -5.25 5.33 -21.97
N GLY A 259 -4.69 5.81 -23.07
CA GLY A 259 -4.40 5.00 -24.26
C GLY A 259 -2.92 4.62 -24.45
N GLU A 260 -2.02 5.10 -23.60
CA GLU A 260 -0.59 4.86 -23.75
C GLU A 260 0.16 4.97 -22.43
N PHE A 261 1.10 4.05 -22.20
CA PHE A 261 1.79 3.88 -20.93
C PHE A 261 3.28 3.70 -21.10
N ARG A 262 4.06 4.23 -20.15
CA ARG A 262 5.48 3.90 -20.01
C ARG A 262 5.62 2.69 -19.12
N VAL A 263 6.18 1.62 -19.67
CA VAL A 263 6.53 0.39 -18.94
C VAL A 263 8.01 0.43 -18.64
N TYR A 264 8.36 0.56 -17.36
CA TYR A 264 9.72 0.49 -16.87
C TYR A 264 9.99 -0.89 -16.30
N THR A 265 11.11 -1.50 -16.68
CA THR A 265 11.61 -2.73 -16.05
C THR A 265 13.08 -2.58 -15.72
N GLY A 266 13.47 -2.89 -14.49
CA GLY A 266 14.86 -2.74 -14.06
C GLY A 266 15.03 -2.63 -12.55
N ILE A 267 16.14 -2.04 -12.12
CA ILE A 267 16.51 -1.86 -10.71
C ILE A 267 16.62 -0.38 -10.35
N TRP A 268 16.21 -0.02 -9.12
CA TRP A 268 16.32 1.32 -8.56
C TRP A 268 17.14 1.31 -7.26
N GLY A 269 18.34 1.90 -7.22
CA GLY A 269 19.18 1.81 -6.02
C GLY A 269 19.93 0.47 -5.90
N GLY A 270 20.16 -0.19 -7.03
CA GLY A 270 21.04 -1.35 -7.11
C GLY A 270 22.48 -0.99 -6.76
N LYS A 271 23.16 -1.90 -6.07
CA LYS A 271 24.54 -1.74 -5.59
C LYS A 271 25.51 -2.63 -6.36
N ALA A 272 25.11 -3.87 -6.64
CA ALA A 272 25.98 -4.85 -7.27
C ALA A 272 25.20 -5.88 -8.09
N GLY A 273 25.95 -6.68 -8.86
CA GLY A 273 25.43 -7.78 -9.65
C GLY A 273 25.06 -7.42 -11.08
N ARG A 274 24.41 -8.38 -11.75
CA ARG A 274 23.94 -8.26 -13.12
C ARG A 274 22.58 -8.93 -13.25
N PHE A 275 21.75 -8.41 -14.15
CA PHE A 275 20.52 -9.09 -14.54
C PHE A 275 20.26 -8.91 -16.02
N TRP A 276 19.43 -9.78 -16.57
CA TRP A 276 19.05 -9.77 -17.97
C TRP A 276 17.54 -9.69 -18.11
N LEU A 277 17.09 -8.96 -19.13
CA LEU A 277 15.69 -8.83 -19.51
C LEU A 277 15.49 -9.35 -20.93
N ASP A 278 14.44 -10.13 -21.14
CA ASP A 278 14.15 -10.76 -22.44
C ASP A 278 12.64 -11.09 -22.58
N ASP A 279 12.20 -11.46 -23.78
CA ASP A 279 10.86 -11.96 -24.10
C ASP A 279 9.70 -11.08 -23.54
N PHE A 280 9.73 -9.77 -23.82
CA PHE A 280 8.64 -8.87 -23.42
C PHE A 280 7.33 -9.20 -24.14
N LYS A 281 6.22 -9.20 -23.40
CA LYS A 281 4.87 -9.47 -23.91
C LYS A 281 3.84 -8.55 -23.29
N ALA A 282 2.81 -8.26 -24.06
CA ALA A 282 1.63 -7.54 -23.63
C ALA A 282 0.38 -8.37 -23.97
N GLU A 283 -0.56 -8.50 -23.03
CA GLU A 283 -1.80 -9.26 -23.20
C GLU A 283 -3.02 -8.41 -22.81
N ASP A 284 -4.05 -8.41 -23.69
CA ASP A 284 -5.38 -7.86 -23.38
C ASP A 284 -6.13 -8.90 -22.53
N MET A 285 -6.35 -8.56 -21.26
CA MET A 285 -7.03 -9.43 -20.30
C MET A 285 -8.56 -9.29 -20.33
N GLY A 286 -9.07 -8.49 -21.26
CA GLY A 286 -10.47 -8.15 -21.41
C GLY A 286 -10.86 -6.90 -20.64
N CYS A 287 -12.16 -6.78 -20.40
CA CYS A 287 -12.74 -5.63 -19.73
C CYS A 287 -12.55 -5.74 -18.22
N ALA A 288 -12.21 -4.62 -17.56
CA ALA A 288 -12.08 -4.60 -16.10
C ALA A 288 -13.46 -4.90 -15.46
N PRO A 289 -13.59 -5.84 -14.51
CA PRO A 289 -14.89 -6.23 -13.98
C PRO A 289 -15.62 -5.07 -13.26
N PRO A 290 -16.92 -4.85 -13.51
CA PRO A 290 -17.68 -3.78 -12.90
C PRO A 290 -17.85 -3.99 -11.40
N LEU A 291 -17.67 -2.90 -10.67
CA LEU A 291 -18.01 -2.73 -9.26
C LEU A 291 -19.36 -2.02 -9.17
N LEU A 292 -20.38 -2.73 -8.68
CA LEU A 292 -21.72 -2.18 -8.51
C LEU A 292 -21.99 -1.89 -7.04
N ARG A 293 -22.34 -0.64 -6.74
CA ARG A 293 -22.86 -0.17 -5.44
C ARG A 293 -23.53 1.20 -5.62
N GLU A 294 -24.23 1.63 -4.59
CA GLU A 294 -24.79 2.99 -4.53
C GLU A 294 -23.72 4.05 -4.83
N GLY A 295 -24.04 5.00 -5.71
CA GLY A 295 -23.12 6.05 -6.15
C GLY A 295 -22.14 5.67 -7.26
N LEU A 296 -22.21 4.43 -7.80
CA LEU A 296 -21.49 4.01 -9.01
C LEU A 296 -22.49 3.63 -10.11
N PRO A 297 -22.82 4.53 -11.07
CA PRO A 297 -23.71 4.20 -12.16
C PRO A 297 -23.07 3.19 -13.12
N PHE A 298 -23.92 2.40 -13.77
CA PHE A 298 -23.56 1.55 -14.90
C PHE A 298 -24.47 1.97 -16.06
N THR A 299 -23.91 2.69 -17.03
CA THR A 299 -24.67 3.32 -18.11
C THR A 299 -24.33 2.66 -19.42
N VAL A 300 -25.36 2.31 -20.21
CA VAL A 300 -25.20 1.68 -21.53
C VAL A 300 -25.90 2.57 -22.55
N ARG A 301 -25.20 2.95 -23.61
CA ARG A 301 -25.74 3.76 -24.71
C ARG A 301 -25.53 3.06 -26.05
N ASP A 302 -26.47 3.23 -26.97
CA ASP A 302 -26.24 2.89 -28.38
C ASP A 302 -25.18 3.83 -28.96
N ALA A 303 -24.12 3.27 -29.54
CA ALA A 303 -22.96 4.05 -29.98
C ALA A 303 -23.27 4.99 -31.15
N LYS A 304 -24.30 4.70 -31.96
CA LYS A 304 -24.67 5.46 -33.15
C LYS A 304 -25.64 6.59 -32.82
N THR A 305 -26.64 6.32 -32.01
CA THR A 305 -27.73 7.25 -31.69
C THR A 305 -27.46 8.04 -30.41
N GLY A 306 -26.61 7.51 -29.52
CA GLY A 306 -26.41 8.06 -28.18
C GLY A 306 -27.55 7.78 -27.20
N GLU A 307 -28.60 7.05 -27.62
CA GLU A 307 -29.74 6.72 -26.77
C GLU A 307 -29.29 5.87 -25.58
N GLU A 308 -29.66 6.29 -24.36
CA GLU A 308 -29.39 5.55 -23.14
C GLU A 308 -30.39 4.41 -22.93
N LEU A 309 -29.86 3.22 -22.71
CA LEU A 309 -30.61 2.02 -22.41
C LEU A 309 -30.89 1.93 -20.90
N ARG A 310 -32.02 1.35 -20.54
CA ARG A 310 -32.49 1.28 -19.15
C ARG A 310 -32.21 -0.09 -18.54
N ALA A 311 -31.50 -0.11 -17.42
CA ALA A 311 -31.28 -1.32 -16.63
C ALA A 311 -32.63 -1.92 -16.18
N GLY A 312 -32.75 -3.25 -16.23
CA GLY A 312 -33.99 -3.98 -15.92
C GLY A 312 -35.05 -3.97 -17.03
N VAL A 313 -34.87 -3.16 -18.09
CA VAL A 313 -35.76 -3.11 -19.25
C VAL A 313 -35.03 -3.55 -20.52
N ASP A 314 -33.90 -2.93 -20.82
CA ASP A 314 -33.11 -3.18 -22.03
C ASP A 314 -31.92 -4.13 -21.75
N TYR A 315 -31.42 -4.17 -20.52
CA TYR A 315 -30.33 -5.07 -20.11
C TYR A 315 -30.40 -5.43 -18.61
N GLU A 316 -29.73 -6.52 -18.24
CA GLU A 316 -29.52 -6.89 -16.84
C GLU A 316 -28.19 -6.33 -16.33
N LEU A 317 -28.19 -5.77 -15.12
CA LEU A 317 -26.95 -5.41 -14.45
C LEU A 317 -26.10 -6.67 -14.21
N PRO A 318 -24.77 -6.58 -14.35
CA PRO A 318 -23.88 -7.67 -13.97
C PRO A 318 -24.12 -8.09 -12.50
N PRO A 319 -24.04 -9.39 -12.16
CA PRO A 319 -24.14 -9.81 -10.77
C PRO A 319 -23.06 -9.16 -9.89
N GLN A 320 -23.40 -8.77 -8.65
CA GLN A 320 -22.47 -8.04 -7.77
C GLN A 320 -21.12 -8.74 -7.63
N GLY A 321 -21.07 -10.07 -7.56
CA GLY A 321 -19.83 -10.86 -7.44
C GLY A 321 -18.86 -10.78 -8.64
N VAL A 322 -19.25 -10.17 -9.75
CA VAL A 322 -18.41 -10.00 -10.95
C VAL A 322 -17.14 -9.19 -10.64
N TRP A 323 -17.21 -8.19 -9.75
CA TRP A 323 -16.08 -7.31 -9.41
C TRP A 323 -14.80 -8.05 -8.96
N ASN A 324 -14.94 -9.27 -8.44
CA ASN A 324 -13.82 -10.10 -7.98
C ASN A 324 -13.33 -11.12 -9.02
N LYS A 325 -13.93 -11.16 -10.21
CA LYS A 325 -13.47 -12.06 -11.29
C LYS A 325 -12.17 -11.55 -11.91
N LYS A 326 -11.38 -12.46 -12.46
CA LYS A 326 -10.19 -12.10 -13.24
C LYS A 326 -10.56 -11.51 -14.61
N LYS A 327 -11.64 -12.01 -15.20
CA LYS A 327 -12.14 -11.65 -16.53
C LYS A 327 -13.64 -11.39 -16.48
N TRP A 328 -14.06 -10.36 -17.20
CA TRP A 328 -15.44 -10.06 -17.52
C TRP A 328 -15.49 -9.56 -18.96
N ASP A 329 -16.40 -10.11 -19.77
CA ASP A 329 -16.44 -9.85 -21.20
C ASP A 329 -17.86 -9.69 -21.76
N SER A 330 -18.90 -9.84 -20.95
CA SER A 330 -20.26 -9.70 -21.44
C SER A 330 -21.30 -9.51 -20.33
N PHE A 331 -22.44 -8.92 -20.71
CA PHE A 331 -23.66 -8.87 -19.90
C PHE A 331 -24.90 -9.10 -20.76
N ARG A 332 -26.00 -9.49 -20.12
CA ARG A 332 -27.22 -9.92 -20.81
C ARG A 332 -28.05 -8.71 -21.26
N LEU A 333 -28.51 -8.77 -22.49
CA LEU A 333 -29.54 -7.87 -23.00
C LEU A 333 -30.91 -8.50 -22.78
N LEU A 334 -31.87 -7.68 -22.37
CA LEU A 334 -33.26 -8.08 -22.23
C LEU A 334 -33.96 -7.88 -23.58
N ARG A 335 -35.06 -8.59 -23.81
CA ARG A 335 -35.85 -8.43 -25.04
C ARG A 335 -36.45 -7.02 -25.05
N GLY A 336 -35.77 -6.08 -25.72
CA GLY A 336 -36.06 -4.64 -25.71
C GLY A 336 -35.65 -3.95 -27.02
N ARG A 337 -35.43 -2.64 -27.00
CA ARG A 337 -35.15 -1.82 -28.21
C ARG A 337 -33.83 -2.15 -28.92
N VAL A 338 -32.88 -2.76 -28.22
CA VAL A 338 -31.53 -3.04 -28.74
C VAL A 338 -31.23 -4.54 -28.66
N THR A 339 -31.77 -5.27 -29.64
CA THR A 339 -31.50 -6.70 -29.85
C THR A 339 -30.90 -6.98 -31.22
N ARG A 340 -30.62 -5.94 -32.02
CA ARG A 340 -30.06 -6.12 -33.35
C ARG A 340 -28.61 -6.55 -33.24
N GLU A 341 -28.33 -7.72 -33.78
CA GLU A 341 -26.96 -8.25 -33.91
C GLU A 341 -26.03 -7.23 -34.57
N GLY A 342 -24.84 -7.09 -34.01
CA GLY A 342 -23.82 -6.15 -34.47
C GLY A 342 -24.02 -4.70 -34.04
N THR A 343 -25.09 -4.34 -33.31
CA THR A 343 -25.19 -3.01 -32.72
C THR A 343 -24.01 -2.75 -31.78
N GLU A 344 -23.38 -1.60 -31.93
CA GLU A 344 -22.31 -1.15 -31.05
C GLU A 344 -22.90 -0.40 -29.86
N LEU A 345 -22.39 -0.71 -28.67
CA LEU A 345 -22.77 -0.11 -27.41
C LEU A 345 -21.55 0.55 -26.79
N VAL A 346 -21.78 1.68 -26.12
CA VAL A 346 -20.80 2.36 -25.28
C VAL A 346 -21.26 2.23 -23.84
N VAL A 347 -20.37 1.74 -22.97
CA VAL A 347 -20.65 1.49 -21.57
C VAL A 347 -19.72 2.33 -20.70
N ASP A 348 -20.30 3.05 -19.74
CA ASP A 348 -19.56 3.73 -18.68
C ASP A 348 -19.86 3.05 -17.35
N TYR A 349 -18.82 2.71 -16.59
CA TYR A 349 -18.93 2.10 -15.27
C TYR A 349 -17.65 2.29 -14.46
N TRP A 350 -17.55 1.68 -13.28
CA TRP A 350 -16.35 1.69 -12.46
C TRP A 350 -15.87 0.28 -12.13
N THR A 351 -14.57 0.07 -12.12
CA THR A 351 -13.92 -1.16 -11.63
C THR A 351 -13.34 -0.93 -10.23
N ALA A 352 -13.23 -1.99 -9.42
CA ALA A 352 -12.50 -1.89 -8.17
C ALA A 352 -11.01 -1.67 -8.43
N ALA A 353 -10.41 -0.72 -7.72
CA ALA A 353 -8.98 -0.45 -7.81
C ALA A 353 -8.18 -1.63 -7.25
N VAL A 354 -7.23 -2.12 -8.04
CA VAL A 354 -6.25 -3.13 -7.61
C VAL A 354 -4.86 -2.61 -7.92
N VAL A 355 -4.07 -2.35 -6.89
CA VAL A 355 -2.70 -1.84 -7.02
C VAL A 355 -1.72 -2.98 -6.79
N ALA A 356 -0.70 -3.11 -7.65
CA ALA A 356 0.33 -4.16 -7.55
C ALA A 356 -0.26 -5.59 -7.39
N GLY A 357 -1.38 -5.86 -8.08
CA GLY A 357 -2.02 -7.17 -8.14
C GLY A 357 -2.79 -7.64 -6.90
N SER A 358 -2.66 -6.97 -5.75
CA SER A 358 -3.24 -7.48 -4.49
C SER A 358 -3.83 -6.40 -3.56
N GLN A 359 -3.30 -5.19 -3.60
CA GLN A 359 -3.76 -4.11 -2.73
C GLN A 359 -5.13 -3.60 -3.19
N ARG A 360 -6.07 -3.47 -2.25
CA ARG A 360 -7.42 -2.97 -2.51
C ARG A 360 -7.75 -1.80 -1.57
N PRO A 361 -7.65 -0.55 -2.04
CA PRO A 361 -7.99 0.60 -1.22
C PRO A 361 -9.51 0.74 -0.96
N CYS A 362 -9.87 1.44 0.10
CA CYS A 362 -11.24 1.82 0.45
C CYS A 362 -11.61 3.18 -0.16
N CYS A 363 -12.86 3.33 -0.57
CA CYS A 363 -13.46 4.63 -0.88
C CYS A 363 -13.86 5.33 0.43
N MET A 364 -13.12 6.36 0.82
CA MET A 364 -13.41 7.15 2.03
C MET A 364 -14.72 7.95 1.96
N SER A 365 -15.31 8.10 0.78
CA SER A 365 -16.64 8.72 0.60
C SER A 365 -17.80 7.74 0.70
N ALA A 366 -17.54 6.43 0.82
CA ALA A 366 -18.58 5.41 0.90
C ALA A 366 -19.25 5.40 2.29
N PRO A 367 -20.58 5.61 2.41
CA PRO A 367 -21.26 5.57 3.71
C PRO A 367 -21.09 4.22 4.43
N ALA A 368 -21.22 3.12 3.68
CA ALA A 368 -21.08 1.75 4.20
C ALA A 368 -19.73 1.47 4.88
N LEU A 369 -18.67 2.21 4.53
CA LEU A 369 -17.36 2.11 5.19
C LEU A 369 -17.47 2.48 6.68
N TYR A 370 -18.23 3.52 6.99
CA TYR A 370 -18.39 4.03 8.34
C TYR A 370 -19.36 3.19 9.17
N ASP A 371 -20.35 2.55 8.52
CA ASP A 371 -21.20 1.56 9.17
C ASP A 371 -20.39 0.30 9.58
N TYR A 372 -19.47 -0.11 8.70
CA TYR A 372 -18.48 -1.13 9.01
C TYR A 372 -17.60 -0.72 10.19
N TYR A 373 -17.04 0.50 10.20
CA TYR A 373 -16.22 0.99 11.32
C TYR A 373 -16.96 1.00 12.66
N ARG A 374 -18.23 1.42 12.71
CA ARG A 374 -19.03 1.39 13.96
C ARG A 374 -19.21 -0.03 14.49
N THR A 375 -19.61 -0.95 13.61
CA THR A 375 -19.79 -2.37 13.98
C THR A 375 -18.47 -2.99 14.43
N SER A 376 -17.39 -2.67 13.71
CA SER A 376 -16.05 -3.16 13.98
C SER A 376 -15.50 -2.64 15.33
N ALA A 377 -15.71 -1.36 15.65
CA ALA A 377 -15.26 -0.77 16.91
C ALA A 377 -15.86 -1.50 18.13
N ALA A 378 -17.18 -1.76 18.09
CA ALA A 378 -17.86 -2.53 19.12
C ALA A 378 -17.31 -3.97 19.22
N ALA A 379 -17.01 -4.61 18.09
CA ALA A 379 -16.44 -5.95 18.06
C ALA A 379 -15.04 -5.99 18.68
N VAL A 380 -14.16 -5.05 18.35
CA VAL A 380 -12.81 -4.95 18.90
C VAL A 380 -12.84 -4.61 20.39
N LYS A 381 -13.73 -3.70 20.81
CA LYS A 381 -13.96 -3.38 22.23
C LYS A 381 -14.38 -4.63 23.01
N SER A 382 -15.29 -5.43 22.46
CA SER A 382 -15.71 -6.70 23.08
C SER A 382 -14.59 -7.75 23.11
N ALA A 383 -13.75 -7.82 22.09
CA ALA A 383 -12.72 -8.86 21.96
C ALA A 383 -11.50 -8.59 22.86
N LEU A 384 -11.01 -7.35 22.86
CA LEU A 384 -9.74 -6.97 23.48
C LEU A 384 -9.91 -6.00 24.66
N ASN A 385 -10.95 -5.16 24.63
CA ASN A 385 -11.10 -4.00 25.51
C ASN A 385 -9.82 -3.13 25.58
N PRO A 386 -9.23 -2.72 24.44
CA PRO A 386 -7.92 -2.10 24.41
C PRO A 386 -7.97 -0.62 24.83
N ARG A 387 -6.89 -0.13 25.45
CA ARG A 387 -6.73 1.31 25.77
C ARG A 387 -6.09 2.06 24.60
N LYS A 388 -5.10 1.44 23.95
CA LYS A 388 -4.44 1.97 22.75
C LYS A 388 -5.01 1.35 21.48
N TRP A 389 -5.22 2.15 20.45
CA TRP A 389 -5.72 1.75 19.13
C TRP A 389 -4.80 2.29 18.05
N PHE A 390 -4.63 1.54 16.96
CA PHE A 390 -3.79 1.97 15.86
C PHE A 390 -4.56 1.95 14.54
N LEU A 391 -4.59 3.09 13.84
CA LEU A 391 -5.22 3.23 12.53
C LEU A 391 -4.19 2.92 11.43
N SER A 392 -4.48 1.93 10.58
CA SER A 392 -3.61 1.56 9.44
C SER A 392 -3.81 2.50 8.25
N MET A 393 -3.43 3.77 8.41
CA MET A 393 -3.63 4.83 7.42
C MET A 393 -2.44 4.99 6.49
N ASP A 394 -1.93 3.88 5.99
CA ASP A 394 -0.74 3.76 5.17
C ASP A 394 -1.07 3.47 3.70
N GLU A 395 -0.20 3.97 2.81
CA GLU A 395 -0.10 3.61 1.41
C GLU A 395 -1.42 3.62 0.63
N ILE A 396 -2.21 4.70 0.75
CA ILE A 396 -3.50 4.84 0.06
C ILE A 396 -3.26 5.18 -1.42
N ARG A 397 -3.11 4.14 -2.25
CA ARG A 397 -2.67 4.25 -3.66
C ARG A 397 -3.79 4.39 -4.69
N ALA A 398 -5.05 4.36 -4.29
CA ALA A 398 -6.17 4.70 -5.16
C ALA A 398 -7.31 5.31 -4.35
N GLY A 399 -7.96 6.34 -4.89
CA GLY A 399 -9.05 7.03 -4.22
C GLY A 399 -9.43 8.33 -4.90
N GLY A 400 -10.58 8.88 -4.52
CA GLY A 400 -11.00 10.19 -5.02
C GLY A 400 -11.54 10.19 -6.45
N THR A 401 -11.74 9.04 -7.08
CA THR A 401 -12.02 8.91 -8.52
C THR A 401 -13.47 8.54 -8.86
N CYS A 402 -14.26 8.09 -7.90
CA CYS A 402 -15.65 7.69 -8.12
C CYS A 402 -16.64 8.84 -7.91
N PRO A 403 -17.88 8.79 -8.45
CA PRO A 403 -18.83 9.90 -8.40
C PRO A 403 -19.15 10.40 -6.98
N LEU A 404 -19.22 9.50 -5.99
CA LEU A 404 -19.35 9.89 -4.58
C LEU A 404 -18.20 10.80 -4.13
N CYS A 405 -16.96 10.44 -4.47
CA CYS A 405 -15.80 11.28 -4.18
C CYS A 405 -15.85 12.60 -4.96
N LEU A 406 -16.21 12.55 -6.24
CA LEU A 406 -16.20 13.74 -7.11
C LEU A 406 -17.24 14.77 -6.68
N SER A 407 -18.42 14.32 -6.25
CA SER A 407 -19.51 15.18 -5.81
C SER A 407 -19.16 16.04 -4.60
N ARG A 408 -18.13 15.66 -3.83
CA ARG A 408 -17.67 16.39 -2.63
C ARG A 408 -16.83 17.62 -2.95
N GLY A 409 -16.29 17.74 -4.17
CA GLY A 409 -15.40 18.85 -4.53
C GLY A 409 -14.11 18.95 -3.70
N GLN A 410 -13.70 17.84 -3.06
CA GLN A 410 -12.55 17.76 -2.17
C GLN A 410 -11.42 16.93 -2.79
N ASP A 411 -10.17 17.31 -2.51
CA ASP A 411 -9.00 16.48 -2.79
C ASP A 411 -8.87 15.30 -1.80
N MET A 412 -7.81 14.52 -1.98
CA MET A 412 -7.56 13.36 -1.13
C MET A 412 -7.05 13.72 0.27
N ALA A 413 -6.35 14.85 0.45
CA ALA A 413 -5.98 15.36 1.76
C ALA A 413 -7.21 15.58 2.64
N HIS A 414 -8.25 16.25 2.12
CA HIS A 414 -9.48 16.51 2.85
C HIS A 414 -10.30 15.25 3.12
N GLN A 415 -10.39 14.34 2.14
CA GLN A 415 -11.08 13.06 2.33
C GLN A 415 -10.37 12.19 3.38
N LEU A 416 -9.03 12.20 3.40
CA LEU A 416 -8.22 11.52 4.41
C LEU A 416 -8.46 12.11 5.80
N GLY A 417 -8.35 13.43 5.95
CA GLY A 417 -8.56 14.12 7.23
C GLY A 417 -9.94 13.86 7.84
N GLU A 418 -11.00 13.90 7.02
CA GLU A 418 -12.36 13.55 7.47
C GLU A 418 -12.46 12.08 7.87
N CYS A 419 -11.90 11.16 7.08
CA CYS A 419 -11.92 9.73 7.39
C CYS A 419 -11.25 9.44 8.74
N VAL A 420 -10.04 9.97 8.96
CA VAL A 420 -9.31 9.83 10.24
C VAL A 420 -10.10 10.41 11.40
N THR A 421 -10.69 11.60 11.22
CA THR A 421 -11.51 12.25 12.25
C THR A 421 -12.71 11.38 12.64
N ARG A 422 -13.44 10.84 11.65
CA ARG A 422 -14.58 9.96 11.89
C ARG A 422 -14.17 8.62 12.51
N GLN A 423 -13.07 8.03 12.08
CA GLN A 423 -12.51 6.81 12.71
C GLN A 423 -12.22 7.08 14.19
N ARG A 424 -11.56 8.20 14.51
CA ARG A 424 -11.29 8.63 15.89
C ARG A 424 -12.58 8.76 16.70
N GLU A 425 -13.58 9.47 16.19
CA GLU A 425 -14.88 9.64 16.85
C GLU A 425 -15.57 8.31 17.13
N ILE A 426 -15.55 7.40 16.16
CA ILE A 426 -16.13 6.06 16.31
C ILE A 426 -15.41 5.27 17.40
N ILE A 427 -14.07 5.28 17.46
CA ILE A 427 -13.31 4.63 18.55
C ILE A 427 -13.71 5.25 19.89
N LYS A 428 -13.72 6.58 19.98
CA LYS A 428 -14.06 7.28 21.23
C LYS A 428 -15.50 7.06 21.68
N SER A 429 -16.42 6.76 20.77
CA SER A 429 -17.80 6.41 21.13
C SER A 429 -17.92 5.10 21.93
N VAL A 430 -16.99 4.15 21.73
CA VAL A 430 -16.94 2.88 22.48
C VAL A 430 -15.86 2.85 23.56
N CYS A 431 -14.90 3.78 23.50
CA CYS A 431 -13.79 3.91 24.43
C CYS A 431 -13.34 5.38 24.54
N PRO A 432 -14.02 6.20 25.37
CA PRO A 432 -13.78 7.65 25.44
C PRO A 432 -12.31 8.06 25.70
N ASP A 433 -11.62 7.29 26.54
CA ASP A 433 -10.22 7.53 26.94
C ASP A 433 -9.21 6.83 26.01
N ALA A 434 -9.63 6.34 24.84
CA ALA A 434 -8.74 5.67 23.91
C ALA A 434 -7.60 6.59 23.45
N GLN A 435 -6.38 6.08 23.52
CA GLN A 435 -5.21 6.68 22.88
C GLN A 435 -5.07 6.10 21.48
N ILE A 436 -5.02 6.97 20.47
CA ILE A 436 -5.09 6.56 19.06
C ILE A 436 -3.77 6.91 18.39
N TYR A 437 -3.23 5.96 17.64
CA TYR A 437 -2.01 6.08 16.85
C TYR A 437 -2.36 5.91 15.37
N MET A 438 -1.52 6.40 14.48
CA MET A 438 -1.62 6.12 13.05
C MET A 438 -0.26 6.12 12.36
N TRP A 439 -0.14 5.44 11.23
CA TRP A 439 1.02 5.57 10.35
C TRP A 439 1.13 6.99 9.77
N SER A 440 2.36 7.46 9.57
CA SER A 440 2.63 8.86 9.17
C SER A 440 2.59 9.13 7.66
N ASP A 441 2.81 8.13 6.82
CA ASP A 441 3.27 8.32 5.44
C ASP A 441 2.30 9.15 4.58
N MET A 442 1.00 8.88 4.71
CA MET A 442 -0.03 9.60 3.95
C MET A 442 -0.27 11.04 4.43
N VAL A 443 0.36 11.45 5.53
CA VAL A 443 0.28 12.82 6.09
C VAL A 443 1.66 13.47 6.24
N ASP A 444 2.72 12.81 5.79
CA ASP A 444 4.10 13.30 5.87
C ASP A 444 4.60 13.79 4.50
N PRO A 445 4.90 15.10 4.35
CA PRO A 445 5.37 15.67 3.09
C PRO A 445 6.78 15.18 2.70
N ALA A 446 7.57 14.66 3.65
CA ALA A 446 8.84 14.02 3.35
C ALA A 446 8.66 12.55 2.89
N HIS A 447 7.42 12.08 2.82
CA HIS A 447 7.05 10.71 2.48
C HIS A 447 5.98 10.65 1.36
N ASN A 448 4.73 10.26 1.65
CA ASN A 448 3.69 10.04 0.63
C ASN A 448 2.68 11.21 0.52
N ALA A 449 2.77 12.25 1.37
CA ALA A 449 1.81 13.35 1.37
C ALA A 449 2.14 14.44 0.35
N HIS A 450 2.08 14.07 -0.93
CA HIS A 450 2.33 14.94 -2.08
C HIS A 450 1.28 14.72 -3.18
N ASP A 451 1.41 15.44 -4.30
CA ASP A 451 0.54 15.28 -5.48
C ASP A 451 0.96 14.07 -6.34
N ASN A 452 0.16 13.72 -7.36
CA ASN A 452 0.49 12.64 -8.30
C ASN A 452 0.80 11.26 -7.65
N TYR A 453 0.23 11.00 -6.46
CA TYR A 453 0.41 9.74 -5.75
C TYR A 453 -0.50 8.64 -6.32
N TYR A 454 0.07 7.79 -7.17
CA TYR A 454 -0.61 6.67 -7.81
C TYR A 454 -1.94 7.06 -8.51
N SER A 455 -3.03 6.31 -8.27
CA SER A 455 -4.35 6.53 -8.84
C SER A 455 -5.25 7.35 -7.91
N CYS A 456 -4.66 8.18 -7.06
CA CYS A 456 -5.39 9.11 -6.21
C CYS A 456 -5.65 10.43 -6.96
N ARG A 457 -6.88 10.93 -6.88
CA ARG A 457 -7.23 12.22 -7.47
C ARG A 457 -6.79 13.38 -6.57
N GLY A 458 -6.11 14.38 -7.13
CA GLY A 458 -5.68 15.56 -6.39
C GLY A 458 -4.39 15.30 -5.61
N THR A 459 -4.30 15.83 -4.39
CA THR A 459 -3.08 15.81 -3.59
C THR A 459 -3.37 15.30 -2.17
N PHE A 460 -2.34 14.76 -1.52
CA PHE A 460 -2.28 14.56 -0.06
C PHE A 460 -1.55 15.70 0.65
N GLU A 461 -0.98 16.65 -0.08
CA GLU A 461 -0.33 17.82 0.51
C GLU A 461 -1.30 18.57 1.44
N GLY A 462 -0.80 18.94 2.62
CA GLY A 462 -1.59 19.61 3.65
C GLY A 462 -2.43 18.67 4.52
N ALA A 463 -2.49 17.37 4.25
CA ALA A 463 -3.30 16.43 5.04
C ALA A 463 -2.98 16.47 6.55
N TRP A 464 -1.71 16.68 6.93
CA TRP A 464 -1.29 16.83 8.33
C TRP A 464 -2.01 17.96 9.10
N LYS A 465 -2.50 18.99 8.40
CA LYS A 465 -3.23 20.11 9.00
C LYS A 465 -4.64 19.70 9.44
N LEU A 466 -5.15 18.60 8.91
CA LEU A 466 -6.52 18.12 9.08
C LEU A 466 -6.63 16.98 10.10
N ILE A 467 -5.50 16.51 10.64
CA ILE A 467 -5.46 15.40 11.60
C ILE A 467 -5.70 15.91 13.03
N PRO A 468 -6.62 15.29 13.81
CA PRO A 468 -6.84 15.61 15.21
C PRO A 468 -5.56 15.52 16.05
N LYS A 469 -5.29 16.55 16.86
CA LYS A 469 -4.02 16.69 17.62
C LYS A 469 -3.80 15.67 18.72
N ASP A 470 -4.84 14.96 19.14
CA ASP A 470 -4.74 13.90 20.15
C ASP A 470 -4.36 12.53 19.57
N ILE A 471 -4.15 12.43 18.25
CA ILE A 471 -3.58 11.24 17.60
C ILE A 471 -2.04 11.29 17.67
N VAL A 472 -1.42 10.17 18.03
CA VAL A 472 0.03 9.99 18.00
C VAL A 472 0.47 9.54 16.60
N ILE A 473 1.43 10.24 16.01
CA ILE A 473 1.92 9.95 14.66
C ILE A 473 3.10 8.99 14.73
N SER A 474 2.94 7.78 14.18
CA SER A 474 3.99 6.75 14.13
C SER A 474 4.75 6.84 12.81
N CYS A 475 5.97 7.38 12.87
CA CYS A 475 6.84 7.61 11.72
C CYS A 475 7.65 6.36 11.40
N TRP A 476 7.70 5.95 10.13
CA TRP A 476 8.34 4.69 9.73
C TRP A 476 9.36 4.79 8.58
N TYR A 477 9.58 5.98 8.00
CA TYR A 477 10.52 6.11 6.89
C TYR A 477 11.95 6.37 7.36
N ASP A 478 12.77 5.31 7.41
CA ASP A 478 14.16 5.36 7.89
C ASP A 478 14.98 6.50 7.28
N LYS A 479 14.88 6.73 5.97
CA LYS A 479 15.68 7.78 5.29
C LYS A 479 15.27 9.21 5.66
N LYS A 480 14.17 9.39 6.39
CA LYS A 480 13.55 10.69 6.71
C LYS A 480 13.20 10.83 8.18
N HIS A 481 13.63 9.93 9.06
CA HIS A 481 13.26 9.96 10.47
C HIS A 481 13.58 11.31 11.13
N ASP A 482 14.72 11.91 10.77
CA ASP A 482 15.24 13.17 11.28
C ASP A 482 14.53 14.42 10.73
N VAL A 483 13.73 14.27 9.68
CA VAL A 483 12.88 15.31 9.12
C VAL A 483 11.44 15.14 9.62
N SER A 484 10.90 13.93 9.51
CA SER A 484 9.50 13.62 9.77
C SER A 484 9.12 13.77 11.24
N MET A 485 9.92 13.24 12.17
CA MET A 485 9.60 13.31 13.60
C MET A 485 9.58 14.75 14.13
N PRO A 486 10.61 15.59 13.87
CA PRO A 486 10.56 17.00 14.25
C PRO A 486 9.43 17.77 13.58
N PHE A 487 9.11 17.46 12.30
CA PHE A 487 8.01 18.09 11.60
C PHE A 487 6.67 17.93 12.35
N PHE A 488 6.31 16.70 12.75
CA PHE A 488 5.07 16.47 13.49
C PHE A 488 5.11 17.04 14.92
N ALA A 489 6.26 16.95 15.60
CA ALA A 489 6.42 17.53 16.93
C ALA A 489 6.24 19.06 16.92
N ASN A 490 6.81 19.75 15.93
CA ASN A 490 6.65 21.20 15.75
C ASN A 490 5.22 21.63 15.44
N LEU A 491 4.41 20.71 14.89
CA LEU A 491 2.97 20.92 14.69
C LEU A 491 2.15 20.59 15.94
N GLY A 492 2.78 20.21 17.05
CA GLY A 492 2.13 19.89 18.32
C GLY A 492 1.59 18.47 18.43
N PHE A 493 1.97 17.56 17.54
CA PHE A 493 1.64 16.15 17.68
C PHE A 493 2.64 15.45 18.61
N ARG A 494 2.15 14.44 19.34
CA ARG A 494 3.04 13.41 19.88
C ARG A 494 3.46 12.46 18.77
N THR A 495 4.65 11.90 18.87
CA THR A 495 5.22 11.02 17.84
C THR A 495 5.66 9.68 18.43
N GLN A 496 5.80 8.68 17.56
CA GLN A 496 6.40 7.38 17.87
C GLN A 496 7.29 6.98 16.69
N ALA A 497 8.42 6.35 16.95
CA ALA A 497 9.28 5.79 15.90
C ALA A 497 8.95 4.32 15.62
N ALA A 498 8.85 3.95 14.35
CA ALA A 498 8.72 2.57 13.90
C ALA A 498 9.98 2.21 13.11
N ALA A 499 10.96 1.63 13.81
CA ALA A 499 12.37 1.83 13.46
C ALA A 499 13.07 0.63 12.80
N TYR A 500 12.70 -0.60 13.15
CA TYR A 500 13.30 -1.79 12.54
C TYR A 500 12.58 -2.12 11.23
N TYR A 501 13.30 -2.58 10.21
CA TYR A 501 12.73 -2.99 8.93
C TYR A 501 13.47 -4.22 8.35
N ASP A 502 13.45 -5.33 9.09
CA ASP A 502 14.02 -6.62 8.68
C ASP A 502 15.51 -6.59 8.25
N ALA A 503 16.27 -5.61 8.77
CA ALA A 503 17.70 -5.47 8.53
C ALA A 503 18.50 -6.56 9.27
N ASP A 504 19.74 -6.79 8.83
CA ASP A 504 20.67 -7.75 9.44
C ASP A 504 21.28 -7.25 10.76
N ASP A 505 21.16 -5.94 11.03
CA ASP A 505 21.63 -5.28 12.25
C ASP A 505 20.61 -4.27 12.81
N LEU A 506 21.03 -3.48 13.80
CA LEU A 506 20.22 -2.46 14.49
C LEU A 506 20.74 -1.03 14.28
N GLU A 507 21.58 -0.77 13.28
CA GLU A 507 22.16 0.57 13.08
C GLU A 507 21.09 1.62 12.75
N THR A 508 20.10 1.28 11.92
CA THR A 508 18.96 2.17 11.67
C THR A 508 18.15 2.41 12.95
N SER A 509 17.97 1.38 13.77
CA SER A 509 17.27 1.49 15.06
C SER A 509 18.01 2.41 16.04
N ARG A 510 19.35 2.43 16.03
CA ARG A 510 20.14 3.42 16.81
C ARG A 510 19.89 4.84 16.33
N ALA A 511 19.88 5.07 15.01
CA ALA A 511 19.62 6.40 14.44
C ALA A 511 18.20 6.91 14.78
N TRP A 512 17.21 6.03 14.75
CA TRP A 512 15.86 6.31 15.24
C TRP A 512 15.85 6.67 16.72
N LEU A 513 16.56 5.93 17.57
CA LEU A 513 16.61 6.18 19.01
C LEU A 513 17.20 7.57 19.32
N GLU A 514 18.26 7.97 18.63
CA GLU A 514 18.82 9.33 18.77
C GLU A 514 17.83 10.41 18.32
N THR A 515 17.01 10.11 17.30
CA THR A 515 15.94 11.00 16.87
C THR A 515 14.81 11.09 17.90
N CYS A 516 14.43 9.97 18.52
CA CYS A 516 13.45 9.93 19.61
C CYS A 516 13.88 10.81 20.78
N LYS A 517 15.14 10.72 21.22
CA LYS A 517 15.68 11.50 22.35
C LYS A 517 15.56 13.00 22.15
N ARG A 518 15.81 13.49 20.93
CA ARG A 518 15.78 14.92 20.60
C ARG A 518 14.41 15.45 20.16
N THR A 519 13.42 14.59 19.97
CA THR A 519 12.08 14.98 19.50
C THR A 519 11.14 15.19 20.69
N PRO A 520 10.69 16.43 20.98
CA PRO A 520 9.74 16.69 22.05
C PRO A 520 8.43 15.94 21.84
N GLY A 521 7.87 15.37 22.91
CA GLY A 521 6.61 14.63 22.85
C GLY A 521 6.70 13.27 22.14
N CYS A 522 7.91 12.78 21.85
CA CYS A 522 8.11 11.39 21.44
C CYS A 522 7.67 10.45 22.57
N THR A 523 6.72 9.57 22.26
CA THR A 523 6.18 8.57 23.18
C THR A 523 7.06 7.33 23.28
N GLY A 524 7.79 7.01 22.23
CA GLY A 524 8.74 5.91 22.22
C GLY A 524 9.02 5.34 20.83
N ILE A 525 9.38 4.06 20.80
CA ILE A 525 9.95 3.37 19.64
C ILE A 525 9.44 1.93 19.54
N MET A 526 9.27 1.45 18.31
CA MET A 526 8.73 0.15 17.99
C MET A 526 9.68 -0.67 17.11
N TYR A 527 9.84 -1.95 17.45
CA TYR A 527 10.46 -2.96 16.60
C TYR A 527 9.47 -3.44 15.54
N THR A 528 9.63 -3.00 14.29
CA THR A 528 8.73 -3.34 13.18
C THR A 528 9.36 -4.42 12.29
N THR A 529 8.62 -5.48 11.97
CA THR A 529 9.11 -6.53 11.05
C THR A 529 8.00 -6.96 10.12
N TRP A 530 8.29 -6.98 8.82
CA TRP A 530 7.37 -7.42 7.77
C TRP A 530 7.67 -8.84 7.29
N ARG A 531 8.88 -9.35 7.59
CA ARG A 531 9.34 -10.72 7.28
C ARG A 531 9.28 -11.66 8.47
N SER A 532 8.69 -11.24 9.59
CA SER A 532 8.67 -12.02 10.84
C SER A 532 10.08 -12.35 11.36
N ASN A 533 11.04 -11.46 11.11
CA ASN A 533 12.38 -11.58 11.65
C ASN A 533 12.40 -11.03 13.07
N TYR A 534 12.44 -11.92 14.07
CA TYR A 534 12.50 -11.56 15.49
C TYR A 534 13.88 -11.82 16.11
N LYS A 535 14.89 -12.14 15.30
CA LYS A 535 16.24 -12.49 15.80
C LYS A 535 16.89 -11.36 16.60
N LEU A 536 16.57 -10.12 16.24
CA LEU A 536 17.13 -8.92 16.88
C LEU A 536 16.18 -8.27 17.90
N LEU A 537 15.05 -8.91 18.23
CA LEU A 537 14.07 -8.35 19.16
C LEU A 537 14.64 -8.13 20.56
N ALA A 538 15.37 -9.11 21.10
CA ALA A 538 16.04 -8.96 22.40
C ALA A 538 17.15 -7.90 22.38
N PRO A 539 18.12 -7.93 21.44
CA PRO A 539 19.09 -6.86 21.27
C PRO A 539 18.47 -5.47 21.09
N PHE A 540 17.30 -5.36 20.45
CA PHE A 540 16.58 -4.11 20.30
C PHE A 540 16.05 -3.60 21.63
N GLY A 541 15.41 -4.43 22.46
CA GLY A 541 14.95 -3.98 23.78
C GLY A 541 16.10 -3.55 24.69
N GLU A 542 17.25 -4.23 24.62
CA GLU A 542 18.49 -3.80 25.29
C GLU A 542 18.99 -2.44 24.80
N LEU A 543 18.94 -2.19 23.49
CA LEU A 543 19.27 -0.90 22.90
C LEU A 543 18.33 0.21 23.42
N VAL A 544 17.02 -0.04 23.46
CA VAL A 544 16.04 0.93 23.95
C VAL A 544 16.22 1.22 25.43
N ARG A 545 16.50 0.20 26.25
CA ARG A 545 16.76 0.35 27.69
C ARG A 545 17.99 1.21 27.95
N LYS A 546 19.12 0.89 27.32
CA LYS A 546 20.38 1.65 27.48
C LYS A 546 20.30 3.07 26.94
N GLY A 547 19.51 3.31 25.89
CA GLY A 547 19.32 4.65 25.36
C GLY A 547 18.24 5.46 26.09
N ALA A 548 17.52 4.87 27.03
CA ALA A 548 16.59 5.60 27.90
C ALA A 548 17.24 6.04 29.23
N GLU A 549 18.40 5.48 29.57
CA GLU A 549 19.32 5.92 30.64
C GLU A 549 20.16 7.11 30.17
#